data_AF-A0A933EHB3-F1
#
_entry.id   AF-A0A933EHB3-F1
#
_cell.length_a   1.000
_cell.length_b   1.000
_cell.length_c   1.000
_cell.angle_alpha   90.00
_cell.angle_beta   90.00
_cell.angle_gamma   90.00
#
_symmetry.space_group_name_H-M   'P 1'
#
loop_
_entity.id
_entity.type
_entity.pdbx_description
1 polymer ?
#
loop_
_entity_poly.entity_id
_entity_poly.type
_entity_poly.pdbx_seq_one_letter_code
_entity_poly.pdbx_strand_id
1 'polypeptide(L)'
;MTFARSWLARDMVSVQRGLPKVTAITLLFAVLVLGGCQQSAELGDPLLPIGFKESELPDVDLNAYVYAKQEQPWLLSAKQFNSGSEVAPDLPPQINVNHIAMIMGPSLDTFGGIVDFSSEKEASLISQLLQRQDRPPWANLSGGKFSFVVGEDEWSQSLKDALTQNRRAHLPQRFPEIWESVSLLPTKPPGRPVAAGFSRLDTPILESVATRAGIELGELTPALGFVKLSHVAFAVYAEHTLPLIERVDSAFISESLLGAILVGRSEYPGFIVSASLSMLGSRIGLETISLGDTDAKYLAMNDLHVIMKNKGSLILAAVSTDKAAAEALMKSALSR
;
A
#
# COMPACT_ATOMS: atom_id res chain seq x y z
N MET A 1 -16.22 10.89 -16.08
CA MET A 1 -15.23 11.70 -15.33
C MET A 1 -15.74 12.08 -13.92
N THR A 2 -16.51 11.21 -13.24
CA THR A 2 -17.35 11.58 -12.08
C THR A 2 -17.03 10.77 -10.81
N PHE A 3 -16.18 9.74 -10.88
CA PHE A 3 -15.87 8.89 -9.71
C PHE A 3 -14.67 9.40 -8.88
N ALA A 4 -13.79 10.23 -9.47
CA ALA A 4 -12.58 10.74 -8.80
C ALA A 4 -12.61 12.25 -8.48
N ARG A 5 -13.67 12.97 -8.86
CA ARG A 5 -13.73 14.45 -8.80
C ARG A 5 -14.53 15.04 -7.63
N SER A 6 -15.33 14.26 -6.90
CA SER A 6 -16.23 14.84 -5.88
C SER A 6 -15.70 14.80 -4.44
N TRP A 7 -14.47 14.36 -4.19
CA TRP A 7 -14.05 14.05 -2.82
C TRP A 7 -13.41 15.23 -2.05
N LEU A 8 -12.93 16.33 -2.66
CA LEU A 8 -11.84 17.11 -2.00
C LEU A 8 -11.71 18.64 -2.13
N ALA A 9 -12.57 19.39 -2.81
CA ALA A 9 -12.28 20.80 -3.10
C ALA A 9 -13.29 21.78 -2.50
N ARG A 10 -13.04 22.24 -1.26
CA ARG A 10 -13.55 23.45 -0.56
C ARG A 10 -13.10 23.27 0.89
N ASP A 11 -12.07 23.90 1.43
CA ASP A 11 -11.73 25.32 1.48
C ASP A 11 -10.29 25.45 2.02
N MET A 12 -9.76 26.67 2.00
CA MET A 12 -8.65 27.19 2.83
C MET A 12 -7.39 27.61 2.07
N VAL A 13 -7.35 28.90 1.77
CA VAL A 13 -6.19 29.68 1.34
C VAL A 13 -5.87 30.68 2.45
N SER A 14 -4.57 30.98 2.64
CA SER A 14 -3.97 32.13 3.36
C SER A 14 -3.56 31.83 4.82
N VAL A 15 -2.37 32.13 5.40
CA VAL A 15 -1.21 33.01 5.12
C VAL A 15 -0.04 32.52 6.03
N GLN A 16 1.12 32.05 5.55
CA GLN A 16 2.43 32.71 5.26
C GLN A 16 3.12 33.64 6.32
N ARG A 17 4.32 33.22 6.81
CA ARG A 17 5.65 33.93 6.87
C ARG A 17 6.38 34.01 8.23
N GLY A 18 7.69 33.71 8.19
CA GLY A 18 8.71 34.35 9.06
C GLY A 18 9.99 33.54 9.34
N LEU A 19 11.05 33.73 8.54
CA LEU A 19 12.48 33.46 8.89
C LEU A 19 13.04 34.62 9.76
N PRO A 20 14.22 34.61 10.46
CA PRO A 20 15.51 34.02 10.01
C PRO A 20 16.55 33.50 11.07
N LYS A 21 17.54 32.75 10.56
CA LYS A 21 19.00 32.64 10.87
C LYS A 21 19.52 32.86 12.31
N VAL A 22 20.24 31.86 12.86
CA VAL A 22 21.57 32.04 13.50
C VAL A 22 22.44 30.79 13.30
N THR A 23 23.70 31.04 12.94
CA THR A 23 24.83 30.16 12.63
C THR A 23 25.41 29.47 13.87
N ALA A 24 25.98 28.26 13.67
CA ALA A 24 27.19 27.70 14.32
C ALA A 24 27.01 26.26 14.88
N ILE A 25 27.72 25.30 14.28
CA ILE A 25 28.84 24.55 14.88
C ILE A 25 29.12 23.32 14.01
N THR A 26 30.17 23.47 13.22
CA THR A 26 30.93 22.44 12.54
C THR A 26 31.78 21.69 13.57
N LEU A 27 31.25 20.71 14.31
CA LEU A 27 32.05 19.79 15.14
C LEU A 27 31.21 18.67 15.78
N LEU A 28 30.85 17.63 15.02
CA LEU A 28 30.67 16.27 15.55
C LEU A 28 30.68 15.21 14.42
N PHE A 29 31.75 15.21 13.63
CA PHE A 29 32.05 14.19 12.62
C PHE A 29 33.45 13.64 12.93
N ALA A 30 33.57 12.75 13.93
CA ALA A 30 34.80 11.98 14.18
C ALA A 30 34.74 10.90 15.28
N VAL A 31 33.67 10.76 16.08
CA VAL A 31 33.60 9.70 17.12
C VAL A 31 32.20 9.12 17.18
N LEU A 32 31.94 8.07 16.38
CA LEU A 32 30.99 6.96 16.62
C LEU A 32 31.07 5.92 15.48
N VAL A 33 32.29 5.57 15.04
CA VAL A 33 32.55 4.46 14.09
C VAL A 33 32.93 3.16 14.83
N LEU A 34 32.66 3.05 16.13
CA LEU A 34 32.88 1.80 16.87
C LEU A 34 31.67 1.50 17.75
N GLY A 35 30.99 0.39 17.46
CA GLY A 35 30.02 -0.22 18.37
C GLY A 35 28.55 -0.06 17.98
N GLY A 36 28.20 -0.30 16.73
CA GLY A 36 26.83 -0.65 16.37
C GLY A 36 26.88 -1.77 15.37
N CYS A 37 26.73 -3.02 15.81
CA CYS A 37 26.29 -4.07 14.90
C CYS A 37 25.07 -3.52 14.17
N GLN A 38 25.20 -3.26 12.86
CA GLN A 38 24.05 -3.39 11.98
C GLN A 38 23.67 -4.86 12.12
N GLN A 39 22.78 -5.14 13.08
CA GLN A 39 22.08 -6.40 13.14
C GLN A 39 21.33 -6.43 11.82
N SER A 40 21.93 -7.09 10.83
CA SER A 40 21.27 -7.37 9.57
C SER A 40 20.00 -8.08 9.98
N ALA A 41 18.85 -7.43 9.76
CA ALA A 41 17.59 -8.01 10.16
C ALA A 41 17.51 -9.39 9.48
N GLU A 42 17.34 -10.46 10.25
CA GLU A 42 17.28 -11.80 9.68
C GLU A 42 16.11 -11.84 8.69
N LEU A 43 16.41 -12.09 7.42
CA LEU A 43 15.40 -12.25 6.39
C LEU A 43 14.60 -13.50 6.73
N GLY A 44 13.28 -13.34 6.93
CA GLY A 44 12.38 -14.43 7.26
C GLY A 44 11.61 -14.95 6.06
N ASP A 45 10.83 -16.00 6.29
CA ASP A 45 9.82 -16.48 5.33
C ASP A 45 8.42 -16.00 5.74
N PRO A 46 8.01 -14.79 5.32
CA PRO A 46 6.74 -14.20 5.73
C PRO A 46 5.54 -15.04 5.30
N LEU A 47 4.47 -14.99 6.09
CA LEU A 47 3.17 -15.52 5.69
C LEU A 47 2.50 -14.49 4.78
N LEU A 48 2.44 -14.80 3.48
CA LEU A 48 1.93 -13.94 2.41
C LEU A 48 0.70 -14.59 1.76
N PRO A 49 -0.11 -13.82 0.99
CA PRO A 49 -1.22 -14.40 0.24
C PRO A 49 -0.75 -15.55 -0.64
N ILE A 50 -1.59 -16.58 -0.77
CA ILE A 50 -1.29 -17.77 -1.58
C ILE A 50 -0.95 -17.32 -3.00
N GLY A 51 0.17 -17.78 -3.57
CA GLY A 51 0.59 -17.43 -4.92
C GLY A 51 1.34 -16.09 -5.05
N PHE A 52 1.53 -15.32 -3.96
CA PHE A 52 2.27 -14.05 -4.03
C PHE A 52 3.74 -14.25 -4.40
N LYS A 53 4.41 -15.24 -3.80
CA LYS A 53 5.85 -15.49 -4.00
C LYS A 53 6.15 -15.95 -5.43
N GLU A 54 5.21 -16.71 -5.98
CA GLU A 54 5.25 -17.25 -7.33
C GLU A 54 4.70 -16.25 -8.36
N SER A 55 4.07 -15.17 -7.90
CA SER A 55 3.47 -14.19 -8.79
C SER A 55 4.52 -13.52 -9.67
N GLU A 56 4.15 -13.33 -10.93
CA GLU A 56 4.95 -12.62 -11.89
C GLU A 56 4.35 -11.23 -12.12
N LEU A 57 5.22 -10.23 -12.02
CA LEU A 57 4.93 -8.83 -12.31
C LEU A 57 5.11 -8.59 -13.81
N PRO A 58 4.37 -7.67 -14.44
CA PRO A 58 4.77 -7.16 -15.76
C PRO A 58 6.18 -6.56 -15.68
N ASP A 59 7.01 -6.83 -16.68
CA ASP A 59 8.39 -6.31 -16.74
C ASP A 59 8.42 -4.85 -17.24
N VAL A 60 8.01 -3.94 -16.34
CA VAL A 60 8.04 -2.49 -16.47
C VAL A 60 8.43 -1.86 -15.12
N ASP A 61 8.77 -0.58 -15.10
CA ASP A 61 9.01 0.11 -13.82
C ASP A 61 7.69 0.29 -13.06
N LEU A 62 7.69 -0.01 -11.76
CA LEU A 62 6.49 -0.02 -10.92
C LEU A 62 6.70 0.90 -9.73
N ASN A 63 5.78 1.84 -9.52
CA ASN A 63 5.79 2.64 -8.32
C ASN A 63 4.98 1.98 -7.21
N ALA A 64 3.91 1.25 -7.52
CA ALA A 64 3.27 0.39 -6.54
C ALA A 64 2.70 -0.86 -7.18
N TYR A 65 2.61 -1.90 -6.36
CA TYR A 65 2.02 -3.17 -6.71
C TYR A 65 1.22 -3.69 -5.52
N VAL A 66 0.00 -4.14 -5.78
CA VAL A 66 -0.85 -4.79 -4.79
C VAL A 66 -1.31 -6.11 -5.37
N TYR A 67 -1.12 -7.18 -4.63
CA TYR A 67 -1.62 -8.51 -4.95
C TYR A 67 -2.62 -8.92 -3.88
N ALA A 68 -3.82 -9.31 -4.27
CA ALA A 68 -4.88 -9.73 -3.38
C ALA A 68 -5.42 -11.10 -3.80
N LYS A 69 -5.38 -12.04 -2.86
CA LYS A 69 -5.89 -13.41 -3.01
C LYS A 69 -6.17 -13.98 -1.64
N GLN A 70 -7.31 -14.64 -1.51
CA GLN A 70 -7.67 -15.41 -0.33
C GLN A 70 -7.88 -16.89 -0.72
N GLU A 71 -8.09 -17.77 0.25
CA GLU A 71 -8.25 -19.23 0.00
C GLU A 71 -9.45 -19.56 -0.89
N GLN A 72 -10.55 -18.80 -0.74
CA GLN A 72 -11.75 -18.90 -1.55
C GLN A 72 -11.79 -17.75 -2.57
N PRO A 73 -12.47 -17.88 -3.72
CA PRO A 73 -12.66 -16.75 -4.61
C PRO A 73 -13.27 -15.55 -3.88
N TRP A 74 -12.80 -14.35 -4.20
CA TRP A 74 -13.42 -13.10 -3.81
C TRP A 74 -14.79 -13.00 -4.45
N LEU A 75 -15.80 -12.68 -3.63
CA LEU A 75 -17.13 -12.40 -4.13
C LEU A 75 -17.28 -10.89 -4.26
N LEU A 76 -17.32 -10.39 -5.49
CA LEU A 76 -17.45 -8.96 -5.77
C LEU A 76 -18.84 -8.64 -6.29
N SER A 77 -19.42 -7.51 -5.88
CA SER A 77 -20.63 -7.03 -6.52
C SER A 77 -20.32 -6.62 -7.95
N ALA A 78 -21.07 -7.15 -8.92
CA ALA A 78 -20.86 -6.80 -10.32
C ALA A 78 -21.11 -5.30 -10.59
N LYS A 79 -21.88 -4.63 -9.73
CA LYS A 79 -22.07 -3.18 -9.74
C LYS A 79 -20.76 -2.39 -9.67
N GLN A 80 -19.71 -2.96 -9.06
CA GLN A 80 -18.39 -2.33 -9.00
C GLN A 80 -17.75 -2.11 -10.37
N PHE A 81 -18.10 -2.96 -11.34
CA PHE A 81 -17.59 -2.86 -12.71
C PHE A 81 -18.49 -2.02 -13.61
N ASN A 82 -19.65 -1.59 -13.12
CA ASN A 82 -20.58 -0.76 -13.86
C ASN A 82 -20.44 0.72 -13.47
N SER A 83 -19.74 1.49 -14.30
CA SER A 83 -19.65 2.94 -14.15
C SER A 83 -20.76 3.71 -14.88
N GLY A 84 -21.66 3.00 -15.58
CA GLY A 84 -22.79 3.57 -16.31
C GLY A 84 -24.04 3.70 -15.44
N SER A 85 -24.95 4.59 -15.83
CA SER A 85 -26.23 4.81 -15.14
C SER A 85 -27.24 3.65 -15.32
N GLU A 86 -27.00 2.76 -16.29
CA GLU A 86 -27.83 1.57 -16.52
C GLU A 86 -27.06 0.30 -16.13
N VAL A 87 -27.65 -0.52 -15.25
CA VAL A 87 -27.15 -1.87 -14.98
C VAL A 87 -27.50 -2.73 -16.18
N ALA A 88 -26.50 -3.32 -16.83
CA ALA A 88 -26.74 -4.27 -17.90
C ALA A 88 -27.68 -5.39 -17.37
N PRO A 89 -28.81 -5.69 -18.05
CA PRO A 89 -29.80 -6.63 -17.53
C PRO A 89 -29.26 -8.05 -17.34
N ASP A 90 -28.18 -8.39 -18.04
CA ASP A 90 -27.53 -9.71 -17.98
C ASP A 90 -26.37 -9.78 -16.97
N LEU A 91 -26.20 -8.74 -16.14
CA LEU A 91 -25.14 -8.72 -15.14
C LEU A 91 -25.49 -9.66 -13.99
N PRO A 92 -24.68 -10.70 -13.70
CA PRO A 92 -24.90 -11.49 -12.50
C PRO A 92 -24.75 -10.57 -11.27
N PRO A 93 -25.47 -10.83 -10.17
CA PRO A 93 -25.38 -9.96 -9.00
C PRO A 93 -23.98 -9.95 -8.38
N GLN A 94 -23.24 -11.04 -8.57
CA GLN A 94 -21.95 -11.30 -7.97
C GLN A 94 -21.00 -11.90 -9.01
N ILE A 95 -19.72 -11.60 -8.86
CA ILE A 95 -18.64 -12.08 -9.71
C ILE A 95 -17.60 -12.75 -8.81
N ASN A 96 -17.16 -13.94 -9.22
CA ASN A 96 -16.12 -14.67 -8.50
C ASN A 96 -14.74 -14.32 -9.08
N VAL A 97 -13.86 -13.82 -8.21
CA VAL A 97 -12.51 -13.41 -8.59
C VAL A 97 -11.51 -14.22 -7.78
N ASN A 98 -10.70 -15.02 -8.46
CA ASN A 98 -9.66 -15.83 -7.81
C ASN A 98 -8.51 -14.96 -7.31
N HIS A 99 -8.21 -13.86 -8.02
CA HIS A 99 -7.05 -13.02 -7.75
C HIS A 99 -7.19 -11.64 -8.40
N ILE A 100 -6.70 -10.61 -7.69
CA ILE A 100 -6.59 -9.25 -8.19
C ILE A 100 -5.15 -8.78 -7.99
N ALA A 101 -4.52 -8.28 -9.04
CA ALA A 101 -3.30 -7.50 -8.95
C ALA A 101 -3.55 -6.08 -9.48
N MET A 102 -3.13 -5.07 -8.70
CA MET A 102 -3.14 -3.67 -9.11
C MET A 102 -1.71 -3.20 -9.30
N ILE A 103 -1.49 -2.43 -10.37
CA ILE A 103 -0.19 -1.99 -10.83
C ILE A 103 -0.28 -0.47 -10.99
N MET A 104 0.59 0.28 -10.32
CA MET A 104 0.58 1.75 -10.39
C MET A 104 1.88 2.26 -11.01
N GLY A 105 1.71 3.20 -11.94
CA GLY A 105 2.78 3.93 -12.58
C GLY A 105 3.19 5.17 -11.80
N PRO A 106 3.86 6.13 -12.47
CA PRO A 106 4.43 7.32 -11.83
C PRO A 106 3.38 8.31 -11.30
N SER A 107 2.12 8.18 -11.70
CA SER A 107 1.02 9.03 -11.26
C SER A 107 -0.22 8.22 -10.88
N LEU A 108 -1.13 8.84 -10.12
CA LEU A 108 -2.41 8.22 -9.76
C LEU A 108 -3.43 8.17 -10.91
N ASP A 109 -3.10 8.76 -12.07
CA ASP A 109 -3.90 8.69 -13.29
C ASP A 109 -3.43 7.59 -14.25
N THR A 110 -2.28 6.96 -13.94
CA THR A 110 -1.61 5.96 -14.76
C THR A 110 -1.48 4.66 -13.98
N PHE A 111 -2.40 3.73 -14.22
CA PHE A 111 -2.46 2.46 -13.49
C PHE A 111 -2.99 1.34 -14.36
N GLY A 112 -2.79 0.11 -13.94
CA GLY A 112 -3.37 -1.06 -14.56
C GLY A 112 -3.71 -2.11 -13.53
N GLY A 113 -4.25 -3.21 -14.01
CA GLY A 113 -4.54 -4.34 -13.16
C GLY A 113 -4.71 -5.63 -13.93
N ILE A 114 -4.63 -6.73 -13.20
CA ILE A 114 -4.85 -8.09 -13.68
C ILE A 114 -5.89 -8.71 -12.75
N VAL A 115 -7.01 -9.14 -13.31
CA VAL A 115 -8.11 -9.78 -12.58
C VAL A 115 -8.26 -11.18 -13.15
N ASP A 116 -8.14 -12.18 -12.29
CA ASP A 116 -8.31 -13.59 -12.63
C ASP A 116 -9.69 -14.04 -12.13
N PHE A 117 -10.62 -14.25 -13.05
CA PHE A 117 -11.98 -14.65 -12.73
C PHE A 117 -12.09 -16.17 -12.59
N SER A 118 -13.04 -16.64 -11.79
CA SER A 118 -13.31 -18.08 -11.68
C SER A 118 -13.95 -18.66 -12.95
N SER A 119 -14.47 -17.82 -13.84
CA SER A 119 -15.07 -18.21 -15.11
C SER A 119 -14.66 -17.30 -16.27
N GLU A 120 -14.32 -17.89 -17.42
CA GLU A 120 -14.09 -17.15 -18.67
C GLU A 120 -15.32 -16.36 -19.13
N LYS A 121 -16.52 -16.85 -18.78
CA LYS A 121 -17.79 -16.15 -19.06
C LYS A 121 -17.89 -14.85 -18.25
N GLU A 122 -17.51 -14.89 -16.97
CA GLU A 122 -17.48 -13.70 -16.12
C GLU A 122 -16.42 -12.71 -16.64
N ALA A 123 -15.23 -13.18 -16.98
CA ALA A 123 -14.16 -12.35 -17.54
C ALA A 123 -14.58 -11.65 -18.84
N SER A 124 -15.22 -12.40 -19.74
CA SER A 124 -15.76 -11.88 -21.02
C SER A 124 -16.84 -10.83 -20.80
N LEU A 125 -17.74 -11.05 -19.85
CA LEU A 125 -18.80 -10.10 -19.52
C LEU A 125 -18.23 -8.79 -18.98
N ILE A 126 -17.31 -8.86 -18.00
CA ILE A 126 -16.68 -7.67 -17.42
C ILE A 126 -15.89 -6.90 -18.47
N SER A 127 -15.15 -7.59 -19.34
CA SER A 127 -14.45 -6.95 -20.45
C SER A 127 -15.41 -6.17 -21.35
N GLN A 128 -16.57 -6.73 -21.70
CA GLN A 128 -17.57 -6.04 -22.53
C GLN A 128 -18.15 -4.79 -21.86
N LEU A 129 -18.37 -4.82 -20.53
CA LEU A 129 -18.90 -3.67 -19.80
C LEU A 129 -17.90 -2.50 -19.77
N LEU A 130 -16.63 -2.81 -19.52
CA LEU A 130 -15.57 -1.80 -19.50
C LEU A 130 -15.39 -1.13 -20.87
N GLN A 131 -15.57 -1.88 -21.96
CA GLN A 131 -15.52 -1.35 -23.32
C GLN A 131 -16.72 -0.46 -23.69
N ARG A 132 -17.81 -0.47 -22.91
CA ARG A 132 -18.98 0.43 -23.13
C ARG A 132 -18.84 1.78 -22.45
N GLN A 133 -17.76 2.01 -21.70
CA GLN A 133 -17.54 3.29 -21.03
C GLN A 133 -17.20 4.39 -22.04
N ASP A 134 -17.49 5.64 -21.68
CA ASP A 134 -17.18 6.84 -22.50
C ASP A 134 -15.68 6.96 -22.83
N ARG A 135 -14.82 6.51 -21.91
CA ARG A 135 -13.38 6.40 -22.11
C ARG A 135 -12.93 5.01 -21.64
N PRO A 136 -13.01 3.99 -22.50
CA PRO A 136 -12.69 2.64 -22.09
C PRO A 136 -11.18 2.53 -21.81
N PRO A 137 -10.76 1.83 -20.75
CA PRO A 137 -9.36 1.48 -20.58
C PRO A 137 -8.92 0.57 -21.73
N TRP A 138 -7.61 0.57 -22.02
CA TRP A 138 -7.05 -0.53 -22.78
C TRP A 138 -7.28 -1.82 -22.00
N ALA A 139 -7.68 -2.89 -22.70
CA ALA A 139 -7.95 -4.17 -22.08
C ALA A 139 -7.50 -5.33 -22.94
N ASN A 140 -7.06 -6.41 -22.29
CA ASN A 140 -6.70 -7.66 -22.91
C ASN A 140 -7.31 -8.83 -22.13
N LEU A 141 -8.04 -9.69 -22.83
CA LEU A 141 -8.67 -10.88 -22.26
C LEU A 141 -7.97 -12.13 -22.77
N SER A 142 -7.52 -12.99 -21.85
CA SER A 142 -6.89 -14.26 -22.16
C SER A 142 -7.41 -15.34 -21.20
N GLY A 143 -8.33 -16.18 -21.69
CA GLY A 143 -9.05 -17.15 -20.87
C GLY A 143 -9.84 -16.47 -19.74
N GLY A 144 -9.64 -16.92 -18.50
CA GLY A 144 -10.24 -16.33 -17.30
C GLY A 144 -9.55 -15.05 -16.81
N LYS A 145 -8.43 -14.64 -17.43
CA LYS A 145 -7.63 -13.49 -16.99
C LYS A 145 -7.93 -12.26 -17.84
N PHE A 146 -8.28 -11.19 -17.16
CA PHE A 146 -8.51 -9.87 -17.72
C PHE A 146 -7.41 -8.93 -17.25
N SER A 147 -6.74 -8.26 -18.19
CA SER A 147 -5.80 -7.19 -17.87
C SER A 147 -6.32 -5.88 -18.40
N PHE A 148 -6.09 -4.79 -17.68
CA PHE A 148 -6.46 -3.45 -18.12
C PHE A 148 -5.38 -2.42 -17.81
N VAL A 149 -5.34 -1.35 -18.60
CA VAL A 149 -4.44 -0.21 -18.41
C VAL A 149 -5.21 1.08 -18.65
N VAL A 150 -5.10 2.00 -17.69
CA VAL A 150 -5.58 3.37 -17.74
C VAL A 150 -4.38 4.30 -17.90
N GLY A 151 -4.47 5.20 -18.86
CA GLY A 151 -3.42 6.17 -19.19
C GLY A 151 -2.92 6.02 -20.63
N GLU A 152 -2.35 7.11 -21.14
CA GLU A 152 -1.86 7.23 -22.52
C GLU A 152 -0.39 7.64 -22.60
N ASP A 153 0.29 7.76 -21.46
CA ASP A 153 1.70 8.13 -21.40
C ASP A 153 2.64 6.96 -21.77
N GLU A 154 3.94 7.25 -21.86
CA GLU A 154 4.96 6.25 -22.22
C GLU A 154 4.99 5.05 -21.26
N TRP A 155 4.71 5.29 -19.98
CA TRP A 155 4.61 4.22 -18.98
C TRP A 155 3.42 3.30 -19.28
N SER A 156 2.24 3.87 -19.55
CA SER A 156 1.05 3.11 -19.91
C SER A 156 1.26 2.31 -21.19
N GLN A 157 1.93 2.87 -22.21
CA GLN A 157 2.27 2.10 -23.42
C GLN A 157 3.22 0.94 -23.12
N SER A 158 4.25 1.17 -22.29
CA SER A 158 5.18 0.11 -21.87
C SER A 158 4.47 -1.02 -21.12
N LEU A 159 3.50 -0.70 -20.27
CA LEU A 159 2.68 -1.68 -19.56
C LEU A 159 1.76 -2.45 -20.51
N LYS A 160 1.10 -1.77 -21.46
CA LYS A 160 0.28 -2.41 -22.51
C LYS A 160 1.14 -3.43 -23.28
N ASP A 161 2.33 -3.02 -23.72
CA ASP A 161 3.28 -3.89 -24.44
C ASP A 161 3.73 -5.09 -23.60
N ALA A 162 4.12 -4.88 -22.34
CA ALA A 162 4.54 -5.97 -21.46
C ALA A 162 3.41 -6.99 -21.23
N LEU A 163 2.17 -6.51 -21.07
CA LEU A 163 1.01 -7.39 -20.90
C LEU A 163 0.65 -8.14 -22.19
N THR A 164 0.73 -7.49 -23.36
CA THR A 164 0.48 -8.12 -24.66
C THR A 164 1.54 -9.17 -25.01
N GLN A 165 2.81 -8.86 -24.80
CA GLN A 165 3.94 -9.74 -25.10
C GLN A 165 4.21 -10.78 -24.01
N ASN A 166 3.42 -10.76 -22.94
CA ASN A 166 3.63 -11.57 -21.74
C ASN A 166 5.06 -11.47 -21.19
N ARG A 167 5.63 -10.25 -21.17
CA ARG A 167 6.92 -9.96 -20.51
C ARG A 167 6.70 -9.88 -19.00
N ARG A 168 7.32 -10.82 -18.29
CA ARG A 168 7.07 -11.10 -16.88
C ARG A 168 8.38 -11.19 -16.10
N ALA A 169 8.36 -10.76 -14.85
CA ALA A 169 9.49 -10.86 -13.94
C ALA A 169 9.04 -11.16 -12.51
N HIS A 170 9.83 -11.90 -11.75
CA HIS A 170 9.57 -12.13 -10.33
C HIS A 170 10.06 -10.96 -9.47
N LEU A 171 9.31 -10.65 -8.39
CA LEU A 171 9.62 -9.57 -7.47
C LEU A 171 11.06 -9.61 -6.91
N PRO A 172 11.59 -10.76 -6.42
CA PRO A 172 12.95 -10.82 -5.87
C PRO A 172 14.05 -10.53 -6.90
N GLN A 173 13.77 -10.77 -8.18
CA GLN A 173 14.73 -10.55 -9.27
C GLN A 173 14.69 -9.10 -9.75
N ARG A 174 13.49 -8.51 -9.85
CA ARG A 174 13.29 -7.17 -10.41
C ARG A 174 13.51 -6.05 -9.39
N PHE A 175 13.12 -6.28 -8.14
CA PHE A 175 13.16 -5.31 -7.04
C PHE A 175 13.70 -5.97 -5.75
N PRO A 176 15.00 -6.35 -5.71
CA PRO A 176 15.57 -7.10 -4.59
C PRO A 176 15.46 -6.35 -3.24
N GLU A 177 15.62 -5.03 -3.22
CA GLU A 177 15.49 -4.20 -2.02
C GLU A 177 14.06 -4.13 -1.47
N ILE A 178 13.06 -4.21 -2.36
CA ILE A 178 11.65 -4.32 -1.97
C ILE A 178 11.38 -5.70 -1.41
N TRP A 179 11.93 -6.73 -2.05
CA TRP A 179 11.82 -8.10 -1.56
C TRP A 179 12.43 -8.27 -0.16
N GLU A 180 13.57 -7.63 0.12
CA GLU A 180 14.11 -7.60 1.49
C GLU A 180 13.08 -7.06 2.50
N SER A 181 12.37 -5.98 2.18
CA SER A 181 11.31 -5.44 3.06
C SER A 181 10.09 -6.37 3.16
N VAL A 182 9.72 -7.04 2.07
CA VAL A 182 8.66 -8.06 2.08
C VAL A 182 9.06 -9.23 2.99
N SER A 183 10.31 -9.70 2.90
CA SER A 183 10.85 -10.76 3.76
C SER A 183 10.87 -10.38 5.24
N LEU A 184 10.70 -9.10 5.59
CA LEU A 184 10.58 -8.59 6.95
C LEU A 184 9.13 -8.57 7.50
N LEU A 185 8.11 -8.80 6.67
CA LEU A 185 6.70 -8.93 7.10
C LEU A 185 6.48 -10.15 8.01
N PRO A 186 5.52 -10.21 8.94
CA PRO A 186 5.35 -11.29 9.91
C PRO A 186 5.38 -12.73 9.36
N THR A 187 6.05 -13.65 10.07
CA THR A 187 5.99 -15.11 9.79
C THR A 187 4.75 -15.76 10.40
N LYS A 188 4.26 -15.25 11.53
CA LYS A 188 3.12 -15.77 12.30
C LYS A 188 2.14 -14.64 12.63
N PRO A 189 1.54 -13.97 11.62
CA PRO A 189 0.56 -12.92 11.86
C PRO A 189 -0.67 -13.48 12.59
N PRO A 190 -1.42 -12.65 13.33
CA PRO A 190 -2.64 -13.09 14.02
C PRO A 190 -3.79 -13.47 13.07
N GLY A 191 -3.78 -12.95 11.83
CA GLY A 191 -4.80 -13.21 10.82
C GLY A 191 -4.25 -13.88 9.55
N ARG A 192 -5.14 -14.23 8.63
CA ARG A 192 -4.80 -14.81 7.32
C ARG A 192 -4.44 -13.72 6.33
N PRO A 193 -3.35 -13.85 5.55
CA PRO A 193 -2.99 -12.84 4.58
C PRO A 193 -3.98 -12.84 3.42
N VAL A 194 -4.52 -11.66 3.10
CA VAL A 194 -5.48 -11.46 2.01
C VAL A 194 -4.93 -10.55 0.92
N ALA A 195 -3.97 -9.67 1.26
CA ALA A 195 -3.24 -8.88 0.28
C ALA A 195 -1.80 -8.62 0.74
N ALA A 196 -0.91 -8.40 -0.21
CA ALA A 196 0.46 -7.96 0.02
C ALA A 196 0.94 -7.13 -1.16
N GLY A 197 1.97 -6.33 -0.94
CA GLY A 197 2.44 -5.45 -1.99
C GLY A 197 3.55 -4.52 -1.54
N PHE A 198 3.81 -3.54 -2.38
CA PHE A 198 4.75 -2.48 -2.08
C PHE A 198 4.34 -1.16 -2.72
N SER A 199 4.91 -0.09 -2.20
CA SER A 199 4.90 1.24 -2.80
C SER A 199 6.29 1.86 -2.68
N ARG A 200 6.83 2.34 -3.80
CA ARG A 200 7.97 3.24 -3.85
C ARG A 200 7.46 4.63 -3.56
N LEU A 201 8.04 5.26 -2.56
CA LEU A 201 7.57 6.56 -2.09
C LEU A 201 8.39 7.63 -2.78
N ASP A 202 7.95 8.03 -3.98
CA ASP A 202 8.44 9.26 -4.59
C ASP A 202 7.55 10.45 -4.18
N THR A 203 8.14 11.65 -4.22
CA THR A 203 7.46 12.89 -3.84
C THR A 203 6.17 13.13 -4.65
N PRO A 204 6.15 12.90 -5.99
CA PRO A 204 4.93 13.09 -6.78
C PRO A 204 3.76 12.19 -6.37
N ILE A 205 3.99 10.92 -6.02
CA ILE A 205 2.92 10.03 -5.58
C ILE A 205 2.42 10.42 -4.20
N LEU A 206 3.32 10.73 -3.26
CA LEU A 206 2.91 11.19 -1.93
C LEU A 206 2.04 12.44 -2.01
N GLU A 207 2.46 13.43 -2.79
CA GLU A 207 1.70 14.66 -3.04
C GLU A 207 0.35 14.37 -3.71
N SER A 208 0.33 13.49 -4.70
CA SER A 208 -0.90 13.09 -5.39
C SER A 208 -1.87 12.39 -4.44
N VAL A 209 -1.38 11.46 -3.59
CA VAL A 209 -2.19 10.71 -2.63
C VAL A 209 -2.78 11.65 -1.60
N ALA A 210 -1.99 12.58 -1.08
CA ALA A 210 -2.45 13.46 -0.03
C ALA A 210 -3.37 14.57 -0.56
N THR A 211 -3.07 15.11 -1.74
CA THR A 211 -4.00 15.99 -2.47
C THR A 211 -5.30 15.25 -2.71
N ARG A 212 -5.24 13.95 -3.06
CA ARG A 212 -6.39 13.05 -3.17
C ARG A 212 -6.96 12.57 -1.84
N ALA A 213 -6.36 12.87 -0.70
CA ALA A 213 -6.89 12.59 0.63
C ALA A 213 -7.45 13.82 1.33
N GLY A 214 -7.31 15.01 0.71
CA GLY A 214 -7.66 16.28 1.36
C GLY A 214 -6.71 16.59 2.52
N ILE A 215 -5.56 15.93 2.53
CA ILE A 215 -4.55 16.09 3.54
C ILE A 215 -3.58 17.13 3.01
N GLU A 216 -3.56 18.30 3.65
CA GLU A 216 -2.49 19.26 3.43
C GLU A 216 -1.19 18.67 3.95
N LEU A 217 -0.35 18.18 3.05
CA LEU A 217 0.99 17.73 3.44
C LEU A 217 1.87 18.89 3.92
N GLY A 218 1.42 20.15 3.94
CA GLY A 218 2.26 21.28 4.38
C GLY A 218 2.99 21.03 5.71
N GLU A 219 2.33 20.36 6.66
CA GLU A 219 2.92 19.96 7.95
C GLU A 219 3.50 18.54 7.97
N LEU A 220 3.04 17.66 7.06
CA LEU A 220 3.46 16.26 6.96
C LEU A 220 4.62 16.03 5.98
N THR A 221 4.88 16.90 5.02
CA THR A 221 6.01 16.85 4.08
C THR A 221 7.34 16.99 4.82
N PRO A 222 7.51 17.91 5.78
CA PRO A 222 8.66 17.89 6.67
C PRO A 222 8.72 16.56 7.45
N ALA A 223 7.59 16.09 7.98
CA ALA A 223 7.47 14.85 8.75
C ALA A 223 7.93 13.58 8.00
N LEU A 224 7.44 13.39 6.79
CA LEU A 224 7.77 12.27 5.90
C LEU A 224 9.17 12.45 5.30
N GLY A 225 9.58 13.69 5.05
CA GLY A 225 10.96 14.06 4.69
C GLY A 225 11.99 13.74 5.79
N PHE A 226 11.59 13.76 7.06
CA PHE A 226 12.49 13.42 8.18
C PHE A 226 12.84 11.94 8.25
N VAL A 227 12.00 11.05 7.71
CA VAL A 227 12.27 9.61 7.70
C VAL A 227 12.73 9.08 6.35
N LYS A 228 12.66 9.89 5.28
CA LYS A 228 13.16 9.60 3.92
C LYS A 228 13.06 8.11 3.56
N LEU A 229 11.82 7.64 3.42
CA LEU A 229 11.53 6.27 3.07
C LEU A 229 11.72 6.09 1.56
N SER A 230 12.52 5.10 1.15
CA SER A 230 12.67 4.75 -0.27
C SER A 230 11.46 3.97 -0.79
N HIS A 231 10.95 3.06 0.04
CA HIS A 231 9.83 2.19 -0.25
C HIS A 231 9.20 1.67 1.04
N VAL A 232 7.98 1.16 0.89
CA VAL A 232 7.22 0.46 1.90
C VAL A 232 6.73 -0.86 1.31
N ALA A 233 7.06 -1.97 1.95
CA ALA A 233 6.38 -3.24 1.74
C ALA A 233 5.22 -3.36 2.73
N PHE A 234 4.14 -4.04 2.36
CA PHE A 234 3.01 -4.23 3.26
C PHE A 234 2.33 -5.59 3.06
N ALA A 235 1.62 -6.02 4.11
CA ALA A 235 0.66 -7.11 4.05
C ALA A 235 -0.60 -6.74 4.84
N VAL A 236 -1.73 -7.22 4.34
CA VAL A 236 -3.06 -7.07 4.92
C VAL A 236 -3.57 -8.44 5.33
N TYR A 237 -4.09 -8.51 6.54
CA TYR A 237 -4.58 -9.71 7.18
C TYR A 237 -6.05 -9.53 7.57
N ALA A 238 -6.80 -10.61 7.44
CA ALA A 238 -8.18 -10.71 7.89
C ALA A 238 -8.30 -11.86 8.89
N GLU A 239 -9.15 -11.70 9.91
CA GLU A 239 -9.45 -12.78 10.85
C GLU A 239 -10.28 -13.90 10.19
N HIS A 240 -11.11 -13.53 9.21
CA HIS A 240 -12.03 -14.41 8.50
C HIS A 240 -11.97 -14.16 6.99
N THR A 241 -12.49 -15.10 6.21
CA THR A 241 -12.72 -14.88 4.77
C THR A 241 -13.64 -13.69 4.60
N LEU A 242 -13.23 -12.72 3.77
CA LEU A 242 -14.02 -11.53 3.57
C LEU A 242 -15.31 -11.86 2.81
N PRO A 243 -16.47 -11.34 3.25
CA PRO A 243 -17.75 -11.56 2.59
C PRO A 243 -17.83 -10.80 1.26
N LEU A 244 -19.02 -10.77 0.66
CA LEU A 244 -19.31 -9.98 -0.54
C LEU A 244 -18.80 -8.55 -0.38
N ILE A 245 -17.89 -8.14 -1.25
CA ILE A 245 -17.43 -6.76 -1.31
C ILE A 245 -18.40 -6.01 -2.23
N GLU A 246 -19.27 -5.20 -1.64
CA GLU A 246 -20.14 -4.31 -2.39
C GLU A 246 -19.41 -3.02 -2.78
N ARG A 247 -18.67 -2.43 -1.84
CA ARG A 247 -17.82 -1.26 -2.02
C ARG A 247 -16.64 -1.34 -1.05
N VAL A 248 -15.52 -0.73 -1.41
CA VAL A 248 -14.41 -0.50 -0.48
C VAL A 248 -14.54 0.94 0.03
N ASP A 249 -15.21 1.09 1.17
CA ASP A 249 -15.40 2.36 1.86
C ASP A 249 -15.02 2.24 3.35
N SER A 250 -15.23 3.30 4.13
CA SER A 250 -14.92 3.29 5.56
C SER A 250 -15.71 2.24 6.32
N ALA A 251 -16.96 1.98 5.93
CA ALA A 251 -17.80 0.97 6.55
C ALA A 251 -17.21 -0.43 6.31
N PHE A 252 -16.86 -0.75 5.06
CA PHE A 252 -16.16 -2.00 4.72
C PHE A 252 -14.88 -2.19 5.55
N ILE A 253 -14.04 -1.16 5.66
CA ILE A 253 -12.79 -1.26 6.44
C ILE A 253 -13.10 -1.55 7.92
N SER A 254 -14.07 -0.84 8.49
CA SER A 254 -14.49 -1.02 9.90
C SER A 254 -15.06 -2.42 10.18
N GLU A 255 -15.90 -2.94 9.29
CA GLU A 255 -16.60 -4.22 9.44
C GLU A 255 -15.72 -5.43 9.14
N SER A 256 -14.73 -5.26 8.26
CA SER A 256 -13.85 -6.34 7.79
C SER A 256 -12.75 -6.72 8.78
N LEU A 257 -12.62 -5.99 9.90
CA LEU A 257 -11.59 -6.17 10.93
C LEU A 257 -10.18 -6.40 10.33
N LEU A 258 -9.84 -5.58 9.33
CA LEU A 258 -8.58 -5.71 8.62
C LEU A 258 -7.42 -5.15 9.44
N GLY A 259 -6.37 -5.95 9.56
CA GLY A 259 -5.09 -5.52 10.10
C GLY A 259 -4.05 -5.41 8.98
N ALA A 260 -3.35 -4.29 8.89
CA ALA A 260 -2.25 -4.10 7.95
C ALA A 260 -0.93 -3.87 8.69
N ILE A 261 0.15 -4.46 8.21
CA ILE A 261 1.51 -4.17 8.65
C ILE A 261 2.28 -3.59 7.47
N LEU A 262 3.00 -2.50 7.73
CA LEU A 262 3.85 -1.81 6.78
C LEU A 262 5.29 -1.86 7.29
N VAL A 263 6.21 -2.13 6.38
CA VAL A 263 7.66 -2.14 6.62
C VAL A 263 8.29 -1.15 5.64
N GLY A 264 8.65 0.02 6.16
CA GLY A 264 9.39 1.04 5.44
C GLY A 264 10.88 0.94 5.74
N ARG A 265 11.72 1.17 4.73
CA ARG A 265 13.17 1.36 4.94
C ARG A 265 13.52 2.84 4.78
N SER A 266 14.09 3.41 5.83
CA SER A 266 14.65 4.75 5.79
C SER A 266 16.03 4.71 5.14
N GLU A 267 16.33 5.73 4.34
CA GLU A 267 17.69 6.01 3.88
C GLU A 267 18.58 6.60 4.99
N TYR A 268 18.00 6.98 6.13
CA TYR A 268 18.76 7.50 7.26
C TYR A 268 19.20 6.40 8.24
N PRO A 269 20.35 6.59 8.91
CA PRO A 269 20.75 5.73 10.02
C PRO A 269 19.71 5.69 11.14
N GLY A 270 19.65 4.57 11.86
CA GLY A 270 18.60 4.32 12.85
C GLY A 270 18.49 5.34 13.98
N PHE A 271 19.58 5.99 14.39
CA PHE A 271 19.52 7.04 15.41
C PHE A 271 18.76 8.29 14.93
N ILE A 272 18.87 8.63 13.64
CA ILE A 272 18.11 9.72 13.01
C ILE A 272 16.64 9.35 12.92
N VAL A 273 16.34 8.09 12.56
CA VAL A 273 14.97 7.58 12.50
C VAL A 273 14.31 7.63 13.88
N SER A 274 15.00 7.15 14.93
CA SER A 274 14.50 7.21 16.31
C SER A 274 14.23 8.65 16.77
N ALA A 275 15.16 9.57 16.50
CA ALA A 275 14.99 10.98 16.83
C ALA A 275 13.80 11.58 16.08
N SER A 276 13.65 11.27 14.79
CA SER A 276 12.56 11.76 13.95
C SER A 276 11.20 11.27 14.45
N LEU A 277 11.05 9.97 14.74
CA LEU A 277 9.81 9.42 15.32
C LEU A 277 9.49 10.02 16.68
N SER A 278 10.50 10.35 17.49
CA SER A 278 10.30 10.99 18.78
C SER A 278 9.80 12.44 18.63
N MET A 279 10.37 13.19 17.68
CA MET A 279 9.91 14.54 17.33
C MET A 279 8.52 14.54 16.68
N LEU A 280 8.22 13.55 15.84
CA LEU A 280 6.87 13.36 15.32
C LEU A 280 5.90 13.11 16.46
N GLY A 281 6.28 12.23 17.38
CA GLY A 281 5.47 11.92 18.55
C GLY A 281 5.09 13.15 19.38
N SER A 282 6.02 14.07 19.60
CA SER A 282 5.71 15.30 20.34
C SER A 282 4.84 16.28 19.56
N ARG A 283 4.84 16.24 18.22
CA ARG A 283 4.06 17.15 17.36
C ARG A 283 2.63 16.68 17.13
N ILE A 284 2.45 15.40 16.82
CA ILE A 284 1.12 14.83 16.44
C ILE A 284 0.46 14.09 17.61
N GLY A 285 1.01 14.19 18.82
CA GLY A 285 0.43 13.61 20.02
C GLY A 285 0.51 12.09 20.09
N LEU A 286 1.61 11.48 19.60
CA LEU A 286 1.77 10.02 19.70
C LEU A 286 1.99 9.64 21.16
N GLU A 287 1.11 8.79 21.68
CA GLU A 287 1.27 8.19 22.99
C GLU A 287 2.36 7.12 22.94
N THR A 288 3.10 6.97 24.03
CA THR A 288 4.01 5.83 24.17
C THR A 288 3.27 4.70 24.86
N ILE A 289 3.23 3.54 24.21
CA ILE A 289 2.62 2.32 24.76
C ILE A 289 3.69 1.25 24.95
N SER A 290 3.50 0.40 25.95
CA SER A 290 4.33 -0.78 26.17
C SER A 290 3.76 -1.97 25.40
N LEU A 291 4.62 -2.65 24.64
CA LEU A 291 4.34 -3.89 23.92
C LEU A 291 5.21 -5.01 24.50
N GLY A 292 4.95 -5.37 25.75
CA GLY A 292 5.80 -6.32 26.48
C GLY A 292 7.13 -5.66 26.84
N ASP A 293 8.24 -6.20 26.33
CA ASP A 293 9.59 -5.75 26.69
C ASP A 293 10.07 -4.53 25.89
N THR A 294 9.20 -3.92 25.09
CA THR A 294 9.56 -2.79 24.25
C THR A 294 8.46 -1.74 24.18
N ASP A 295 8.87 -0.49 23.98
CA ASP A 295 7.95 0.60 23.72
C ASP A 295 7.68 0.79 22.22
N ALA A 296 6.48 1.28 21.92
CA ALA A 296 6.05 1.74 20.61
C ALA A 296 5.28 3.06 20.71
N LYS A 297 5.08 3.71 19.56
CA LYS A 297 4.27 4.92 19.44
C LYS A 297 2.88 4.56 18.97
N TYR A 298 1.87 5.19 19.53
CA TYR A 298 0.46 4.92 19.26
C TYR A 298 -0.28 6.19 18.87
N LEU A 299 -1.19 6.06 17.92
CA LEU A 299 -2.12 7.10 17.48
C LEU A 299 -3.49 6.47 17.21
N ALA A 300 -4.54 7.09 17.76
CA ALA A 300 -5.90 6.86 17.30
C ALA A 300 -6.25 7.89 16.23
N MET A 301 -6.73 7.43 15.07
CA MET A 301 -7.20 8.26 13.97
C MET A 301 -8.60 7.83 13.57
N ASN A 302 -9.63 8.50 14.08
CA ASN A 302 -11.03 8.08 13.94
C ASN A 302 -11.19 6.62 14.43
N ASP A 303 -11.67 5.73 13.56
CA ASP A 303 -11.86 4.30 13.82
C ASP A 303 -10.60 3.45 13.55
N LEU A 304 -9.43 4.07 13.34
CA LEU A 304 -8.17 3.36 13.09
C LEU A 304 -7.18 3.55 14.24
N HIS A 305 -6.55 2.45 14.63
CA HIS A 305 -5.46 2.39 15.58
C HIS A 305 -4.15 2.16 14.84
N VAL A 306 -3.22 3.09 14.97
CA VAL A 306 -1.90 3.04 14.35
C VAL A 306 -0.84 2.88 15.43
N ILE A 307 -0.02 1.84 15.31
CA ILE A 307 1.14 1.60 16.17
C ILE A 307 2.38 1.64 15.32
N MET A 308 3.35 2.47 15.69
CA MET A 308 4.60 2.66 14.97
C MET A 308 5.80 2.35 15.85
N LYS A 309 6.81 1.72 15.25
CA LYS A 309 8.09 1.46 15.91
C LYS A 309 9.21 1.41 14.88
N ASN A 310 10.41 1.84 15.24
CA ASN A 310 11.59 1.58 14.44
C ASN A 310 12.49 0.50 15.03
N LYS A 311 13.19 -0.21 14.13
CA LYS A 311 14.28 -1.15 14.43
C LYS A 311 15.46 -0.77 13.53
N GLY A 312 16.40 0.00 14.07
CA GLY A 312 17.43 0.63 13.25
C GLY A 312 16.82 1.61 12.24
N SER A 313 17.16 1.45 10.96
CA SER A 313 16.61 2.25 9.85
C SER A 313 15.26 1.76 9.33
N LEU A 314 14.73 0.66 9.88
CA LEU A 314 13.40 0.17 9.52
C LEU A 314 12.33 0.89 10.32
N ILE A 315 11.22 1.22 9.68
CA ILE A 315 10.01 1.74 10.30
C ILE A 315 8.91 0.72 10.08
N LEU A 316 8.33 0.27 11.17
CA LEU A 316 7.20 -0.65 11.22
C LEU A 316 5.96 0.15 11.60
N ALA A 317 4.86 -0.05 10.90
CA ALA A 317 3.56 0.48 11.26
C ALA A 317 2.50 -0.62 11.19
N ALA A 318 1.81 -0.88 12.29
CA ALA A 318 0.63 -1.73 12.35
C ALA A 318 -0.62 -0.85 12.39
N VAL A 319 -1.60 -1.16 11.55
CA VAL A 319 -2.86 -0.42 11.44
C VAL A 319 -4.01 -1.41 11.55
N SER A 320 -5.00 -1.14 12.40
CA SER A 320 -6.22 -1.95 12.51
C SER A 320 -7.37 -1.10 13.04
N THR A 321 -8.60 -1.56 12.87
CA THR A 321 -9.80 -0.94 13.47
C THR A 321 -9.98 -1.29 14.94
N ASP A 322 -9.22 -2.28 15.44
CA ASP A 322 -9.13 -2.63 16.85
C ASP A 322 -7.70 -2.46 17.38
N LYS A 323 -7.57 -1.82 18.55
CA LYS A 323 -6.25 -1.56 19.17
C LYS A 323 -5.52 -2.85 19.49
N ALA A 324 -6.20 -3.86 20.05
CA ALA A 324 -5.56 -5.11 20.45
C ALA A 324 -5.06 -5.89 19.23
N ALA A 325 -5.80 -5.87 18.12
CA ALA A 325 -5.40 -6.41 16.83
C ALA A 325 -4.15 -5.70 16.28
N ALA A 326 -4.09 -4.36 16.33
CA ALA A 326 -2.89 -3.60 15.94
C ALA A 326 -1.68 -3.97 16.82
N GLU A 327 -1.86 -4.11 18.14
CA GLU A 327 -0.80 -4.52 19.07
C GLU A 327 -0.31 -5.94 18.78
N ALA A 328 -1.22 -6.89 18.57
CA ALA A 328 -0.89 -8.27 18.24
C ALA A 328 -0.10 -8.37 16.93
N LEU A 329 -0.50 -7.59 15.93
CA LEU A 329 0.18 -7.54 14.64
C LEU A 329 1.59 -6.92 14.76
N MET A 330 1.74 -5.82 15.51
CA MET A 330 3.04 -5.23 15.78
C MET A 330 3.95 -6.19 16.56
N LYS A 331 3.43 -6.87 17.59
CA LYS A 331 4.19 -7.90 18.34
C LYS A 331 4.68 -9.02 17.43
N SER A 332 3.84 -9.49 16.50
CA SER A 332 4.21 -10.51 15.52
C SER A 332 5.30 -10.05 14.54
N ALA A 333 5.30 -8.77 14.15
CA ALA A 333 6.37 -8.19 13.35
C ALA A 333 7.69 -8.04 14.12
N LEU A 334 7.62 -7.79 15.42
CA LEU A 334 8.79 -7.57 16.29
C LEU A 334 9.39 -8.85 16.86
N SER A 335 8.64 -9.94 16.96
CA SER A 335 9.10 -11.25 17.47
C SER A 335 10.01 -12.00 16.49
N ARG A 336 10.79 -11.24 15.72
CA ARG A 336 11.73 -11.68 14.69
C ARG A 336 13.14 -11.26 15.09
#